data_AF-A0A522UEC2-F1
#
_entry.id   AF-A0A522UEC2-F1
#
_cell.length_a   1.000
_cell.length_b   1.000
_cell.length_c   1.000
_cell.angle_alpha   90.00
_cell.angle_beta   90.00
_cell.angle_gamma   90.00
#
_symmetry.space_group_name_H-M   'P 1'
#
loop_
_entity.id
_entity.type
_entity.pdbx_description
1 polymer ?
#
loop_
_entity_poly.entity_id
_entity_poly.type
_entity_poly.pdbx_seq_one_letter_code
_entity_poly.pdbx_strand_id
1 'polypeptide(L)'
;MTKKFCRQLRKIELETCMNTVDRRFKLARIAAGYSQRTLAVRLGVSEHIVSKWETGRLTPDAAMRNRVAVELGKQTWEIFAR
;
A
#
# COMPACT_ATOMS: atom_id res chain seq x y z
N MET A 1 5.45 -10.72 -30.93
CA MET A 1 5.01 -9.43 -30.34
C MET A 1 3.54 -9.54 -29.96
N THR A 2 3.22 -9.90 -28.72
CA THR A 2 1.83 -10.07 -28.31
C THR A 2 1.59 -9.46 -26.93
N LYS A 3 0.72 -8.47 -26.96
CA LYS A 3 0.19 -7.67 -25.85
C LYS A 3 -0.35 -8.58 -24.75
N LYS A 4 0.02 -8.30 -23.50
CA LYS A 4 -0.76 -8.75 -22.33
C LYS A 4 -0.92 -7.59 -21.34
N PHE A 5 -1.60 -6.55 -21.83
CA PHE A 5 -2.37 -5.62 -20.99
C PHE A 5 -3.43 -6.45 -20.27
N CYS A 6 -3.06 -7.03 -19.13
CA CYS A 6 -3.86 -8.03 -18.44
C CYS A 6 -4.93 -7.35 -17.60
N ARG A 7 -6.10 -7.16 -18.23
CA ARG A 7 -7.45 -7.32 -17.67
C ARG A 7 -7.52 -7.33 -16.13
N GLN A 8 -8.00 -6.25 -15.52
CA GLN A 8 -9.19 -6.29 -14.65
C GLN A 8 -9.54 -4.89 -14.10
N LEU A 9 -10.34 -4.12 -14.84
CA LEU A 9 -11.21 -3.12 -14.21
C LEU A 9 -12.60 -3.75 -14.08
N ARG A 10 -12.83 -4.48 -12.98
CA ARG A 10 -14.15 -5.03 -12.64
C ARG A 10 -14.59 -4.46 -11.29
N LYS A 11 -15.47 -3.46 -11.34
CA LYS A 11 -16.60 -3.17 -10.42
C LYS A 11 -16.51 -3.72 -8.98
N ILE A 12 -15.40 -3.47 -8.28
CA ILE A 12 -15.29 -3.63 -6.81
C ILE A 12 -14.46 -2.45 -6.28
N GLU A 13 -14.71 -1.23 -6.75
CA GLU A 13 -13.93 -0.05 -6.34
C GLU A 13 -14.55 0.74 -5.17
N LEU A 14 -15.68 0.31 -4.59
CA LEU A 14 -16.37 1.13 -3.58
C LEU A 14 -16.82 0.45 -2.28
N GLU A 15 -16.68 -0.87 -2.09
CA GLU A 15 -17.30 -1.55 -0.94
C GLU A 15 -16.35 -2.14 0.12
N THR A 16 -15.17 -1.56 0.34
CA THR A 16 -14.34 -2.00 1.50
C THR A 16 -13.53 -0.89 2.16
N CYS A 17 -14.15 0.25 2.43
CA CYS A 17 -13.55 1.32 3.24
C CYS A 17 -14.38 1.63 4.50
N MET A 18 -14.42 0.68 5.44
CA MET A 18 -14.80 0.99 6.83
C MET A 18 -13.84 0.34 7.83
N ASN A 19 -12.53 0.42 7.57
CA ASN A 19 -11.50 0.27 8.60
C ASN A 19 -10.40 1.33 8.36
N THR A 20 -10.19 2.16 9.36
CA THR A 20 -9.83 3.57 9.20
C THR A 20 -8.33 3.89 9.20
N VAL A 21 -7.45 2.89 9.27
CA VAL A 21 -5.98 3.11 9.22
C VAL A 21 -5.42 2.85 7.81
N ASP A 22 -5.97 1.89 7.08
CA ASP A 22 -5.31 1.34 5.88
C ASP A 22 -5.56 2.15 4.60
N ARG A 23 -6.62 2.96 4.58
CA ARG A 23 -6.96 3.80 3.43
C ARG A 23 -5.85 4.81 3.14
N ARG A 24 -5.24 5.39 4.17
CA ARG A 24 -4.19 6.41 4.04
C ARG A 24 -2.92 5.83 3.41
N PHE A 25 -2.48 4.66 3.88
CA PHE A 25 -1.34 3.95 3.30
C PHE A 25 -1.57 3.62 1.83
N LYS A 26 -2.74 3.05 1.49
CA LYS A 26 -3.08 2.72 0.11
C LYS A 26 -3.10 3.96 -0.79
N LEU A 27 -3.69 5.06 -0.32
CA LEU A 27 -3.72 6.33 -1.05
C LEU A 27 -2.32 6.92 -1.24
N ALA A 28 -1.48 6.90 -0.21
CA ALA A 28 -0.10 7.37 -0.29
C ALA A 28 0.72 6.56 -1.31
N ARG A 29 0.55 5.23 -1.33
CA ARG A 29 1.20 4.37 -2.34
C ARG A 29 0.75 4.70 -3.76
N ILE A 30 -0.56 4.89 -3.97
CA ILE A 30 -1.11 5.22 -5.29
C ILE A 30 -0.65 6.60 -5.74
N ALA A 31 -0.63 7.59 -4.84
CA ALA A 31 -0.13 8.93 -5.13
C ALA A 31 1.36 8.94 -5.52
N ALA A 32 2.16 8.04 -4.94
CA ALA A 32 3.56 7.80 -5.32
C ALA A 32 3.72 7.00 -6.63
N GLY A 33 2.62 6.55 -7.25
CA GLY A 33 2.65 5.79 -8.51
C GLY A 33 3.11 4.34 -8.34
N TYR A 34 3.14 3.80 -7.12
CA TYR A 34 3.64 2.46 -6.86
C TYR A 34 2.54 1.40 -6.90
N SER A 35 2.83 0.26 -7.56
CA SER A 35 2.09 -0.97 -7.33
C SER A 35 2.46 -1.56 -5.95
N GLN A 36 1.64 -2.47 -5.40
CA GLN A 36 1.99 -3.18 -4.16
C GLN A 36 3.35 -3.90 -4.29
N ARG A 37 3.58 -4.57 -5.42
CA ARG A 37 4.85 -5.23 -5.74
C ARG A 37 6.03 -4.25 -5.79
N THR A 38 5.86 -3.10 -6.44
CA THR A 38 6.93 -2.09 -6.57
C THR A 38 7.35 -1.54 -5.21
N LEU A 39 6.36 -1.22 -4.36
CA LEU A 39 6.64 -0.76 -3.00
C LEU A 39 7.28 -1.88 -2.16
N ALA A 40 6.81 -3.11 -2.29
CA ALA A 40 7.35 -4.26 -1.57
C ALA A 40 8.83 -4.49 -1.90
N VAL A 41 9.21 -4.42 -3.18
CA VAL A 41 10.60 -4.52 -3.64
C VAL A 41 11.47 -3.42 -3.03
N ARG A 42 10.99 -2.17 -3.03
CA ARG A 42 11.72 -1.02 -2.44
C ARG A 42 11.92 -1.18 -0.93
N LEU A 43 10.94 -1.73 -0.22
CA LEU A 43 11.00 -1.96 1.23
C LEU A 43 11.70 -3.27 1.62
N GLY A 44 12.04 -4.13 0.66
CA GLY A 44 12.63 -5.45 0.92
C GLY A 44 11.65 -6.42 1.59
N VAL A 45 10.36 -6.31 1.31
CA VAL A 45 9.30 -7.20 1.85
C VAL A 45 8.57 -7.91 0.72
N SER A 46 7.74 -8.90 1.07
CA SER A 46 6.86 -9.54 0.10
C SER A 46 5.63 -8.68 -0.21
N GLU A 47 5.10 -8.78 -1.42
CA GLU A 47 3.86 -8.11 -1.84
C GLU A 47 2.67 -8.47 -0.91
N HIS A 48 2.66 -9.70 -0.40
CA HIS A 48 1.64 -10.17 0.54
C HIS A 48 1.68 -9.43 1.88
N ILE A 49 2.87 -8.99 2.34
CA ILE A 49 3.00 -8.16 3.54
C ILE A 49 2.36 -6.78 3.30
N VAL A 50 2.60 -6.16 2.14
CA VAL A 50 1.98 -4.88 1.78
C VAL A 50 0.46 -5.00 1.71
N SER A 51 -0.06 -6.09 1.13
CA SER A 51 -1.51 -6.38 1.13
C SER A 51 -2.08 -6.55 2.54
N LYS A 52 -1.36 -7.23 3.44
CA LYS A 52 -1.76 -7.35 4.85
C LYS A 52 -1.77 -6.01 5.60
N TRP A 53 -0.82 -5.13 5.30
CA TRP A 53 -0.82 -3.75 5.83
C TRP A 53 -2.00 -2.95 5.28
N GLU A 54 -2.32 -3.07 4.00
CA GLU A 54 -3.46 -2.38 3.37
C GLU A 54 -4.84 -2.92 3.78
N THR A 55 -4.88 -4.08 4.42
CA THR A 55 -6.14 -4.68 4.92
C THR A 55 -6.23 -4.65 6.44
N GLY A 56 -5.23 -4.08 7.13
CA GLY A 56 -5.21 -3.97 8.59
C GLY A 56 -5.01 -5.31 9.30
N ARG A 57 -4.72 -6.38 8.55
CA ARG A 57 -4.46 -7.72 9.09
C ARG A 57 -3.07 -7.84 9.72
N LEU A 58 -2.19 -6.90 9.40
CA LEU A 58 -0.85 -6.80 9.97
C LEU A 58 -0.52 -5.32 10.15
N THR A 59 0.06 -4.97 11.29
CA THR A 59 0.59 -3.64 11.53
C THR A 59 2.11 -3.67 11.31
N PRO A 60 2.67 -2.77 10.47
CA PRO A 60 4.12 -2.63 10.37
C PRO A 60 4.72 -2.17 11.71
N ASP A 61 5.89 -2.67 12.05
CA ASP A 61 6.65 -2.18 13.21
C ASP A 61 7.09 -0.71 13.03
N ALA A 62 7.61 -0.10 14.10
CA ALA A 62 8.03 1.30 14.06
C ALA A 62 9.14 1.59 13.02
N ALA A 63 10.12 0.70 12.88
CA ALA A 63 11.21 0.86 11.91
C ALA A 63 10.69 0.78 10.47
N MET A 64 9.74 -0.12 10.20
CA MET A 64 9.09 -0.28 8.92
C MET A 64 8.20 0.91 8.59
N ARG A 65 7.45 1.45 9.57
CA ARG A 65 6.67 2.68 9.38
C ARG A 65 7.55 3.84 8.94
N ASN A 66 8.74 3.99 9.53
CA ASN A 66 9.71 4.99 9.13
C ASN A 66 10.25 4.75 7.71
N ARG A 67 10.59 3.50 7.36
CA ARG A 67 11.02 3.18 5.98
C ARG A 67 9.95 3.49 4.95
N VAL A 68 8.70 3.14 5.22
CA VAL A 68 7.56 3.48 4.38
C VAL A 68 7.43 5.00 4.22
N ALA A 69 7.53 5.74 5.33
CA ALA A 69 7.44 7.20 5.32
C ALA A 69 8.52 7.84 4.44
N VAL A 70 9.77 7.38 4.57
CA VAL A 70 10.89 7.81 3.72
C VAL A 70 10.64 7.47 2.26
N GLU A 71 10.21 6.24 1.96
CA GLU A 71 9.99 5.77 0.60
C GLU A 71 8.84 6.50 -0.12
N LEU A 72 7.79 6.85 0.63
CA LEU A 72 6.63 7.57 0.12
C LEU A 72 6.78 9.11 0.20
N GLY A 73 7.87 9.60 0.78
CA GLY A 73 8.12 11.04 0.96
C GLY A 73 7.06 11.73 1.83
N LYS A 74 6.54 11.03 2.84
CA LYS A 74 5.47 11.51 3.72
C LYS A 74 5.81 11.28 5.17
N GLN A 75 5.17 12.01 6.07
CA GLN A 75 5.33 11.76 7.50
C GLN A 75 4.54 10.52 7.92
N THR A 76 5.01 9.83 8.97
CA THR A 76 4.39 8.58 9.44
C THR A 76 2.92 8.74 9.82
N TRP A 77 2.52 9.88 10.41
CA TRP A 77 1.14 10.18 10.80
C TRP A 77 0.19 10.46 9.62
N GLU A 78 0.73 10.87 8.46
CA GLU A 78 -0.04 11.02 7.23
C GLU A 78 -0.44 9.65 6.66
N ILE A 79 0.38 8.63 6.92
CA ILE A 79 0.24 7.27 6.39
C ILE A 79 -0.48 6.34 7.38
N PHE A 80 -0.10 6.40 8.67
CA PHE A 80 -0.58 5.53 9.74
C PHE A 80 -1.23 6.40 10.83
N ALA A 81 -2.55 6.28 11.01
CA ALA A 81 -3.33 7.12 11.92
C ALA A 81 -3.30 6.68 13.41
N ARG A 82 -2.34 5.83 13.83
CA ARG A 82 -2.25 5.29 15.20
C ARG A 82 -0.81 5.07 15.62
#